data_AF-A0A5E7AIT6-F1
#
_entry.id   AF-A0A5E7AIT6-F1
#
_cell.length_a   1.000
_cell.length_b   1.000
_cell.length_c   1.000
_cell.angle_alpha   90.00
_cell.angle_beta   90.00
_cell.angle_gamma   90.00
#
_symmetry.space_group_name_H-M   'P 1'
#
loop_
_entity.id
_entity.type
_entity.pdbx_description
1 polymer ?
#
loop_
_entity_poly.entity_id
_entity_poly.type
_entity_poly.pdbx_seq_one_letter_code
_entity_poly.pdbx_strand_id
1 'polypeptide(L)' 'MTMNSAINLSNQLFFEADQLSAQAYALLSEQPVTTQTLQRFSEIKKQADEKYRQARQQWLRTRDKTPERMSMAD' A
#
# COMPACT_ATOMS: atom_id res chain seq x y z
N MET A 1 18.30 3.25 11.29
CA MET A 1 17.24 3.84 10.44
C MET A 1 16.57 4.94 11.25
N THR A 2 16.68 6.19 10.82
CA THR A 2 16.02 7.33 11.49
C THR A 2 14.51 7.31 11.19
N MET A 3 13.67 7.89 12.06
CA MET A 3 12.21 7.91 11.87
C MET A 3 11.81 8.47 10.50
N ASN A 4 12.48 9.52 10.02
CA ASN A 4 12.22 10.12 8.72
C ASN A 4 12.39 9.14 7.55
N SER A 5 13.37 8.22 7.63
CA SER A 5 13.55 7.20 6.58
C SER A 5 12.43 6.16 6.57
N ALA A 6 11.88 5.83 7.73
CA ALA A 6 10.79 4.85 7.85
C ALA A 6 9.45 5.43 7.36
N ILE A 7 9.18 6.71 7.63
CA ILE A 7 8.03 7.44 7.10
C ILE A 7 8.12 7.55 5.57
N ASN A 8 9.28 7.95 5.04
CA ASN A 8 9.48 8.06 3.60
C ASN A 8 9.30 6.70 2.89
N LEU A 9 9.82 5.62 3.46
CA LEU A 9 9.66 4.27 2.90
C LEU A 9 8.18 3.83 2.92
N SER A 10 7.46 4.11 4.01
CA SER A 10 6.04 3.78 4.10
C SER A 10 5.21 4.55 3.05
N ASN A 11 5.47 5.84 2.89
CA ASN A 11 4.81 6.68 1.88
C ASN A 11 5.09 6.19 0.46
N GLN A 12 6.34 5.82 0.16
CA GLN A 12 6.70 5.25 -1.14
C GLN A 12 5.94 3.94 -1.41
N LEU A 13 5.86 3.05 -0.42
CA LEU A 13 5.13 1.78 -0.56
C LEU A 13 3.62 2.00 -0.75
N PHE A 14 3.02 2.99 -0.10
CA PHE A 14 1.62 3.36 -0.34
C PHE A 14 1.41 3.87 -1.76
N PHE A 15 2.28 4.76 -2.24
CA PHE A 15 2.20 5.29 -3.60
C PHE A 15 2.32 4.18 -4.66
N GLU A 16 3.28 3.27 -4.50
CA GLU A 16 3.44 2.12 -5.40
C GLU A 16 2.21 1.20 -5.38
N ALA A 17 1.60 0.99 -4.20
CA ALA A 17 0.37 0.21 -4.08
C ALA A 17 -0.82 0.88 -4.81
N ASP A 18 -0.97 2.20 -4.68
CA ASP A 18 -2.00 2.97 -5.37
C ASP A 18 -1.83 2.88 -6.89
N GLN A 19 -0.60 3.02 -7.40
CA GLN A 19 -0.31 2.91 -8.82
C GLN A 19 -0.63 1.52 -9.38
N LEU A 20 -0.28 0.45 -8.65
CA LEU A 20 -0.63 -0.92 -9.04
C LEU A 20 -2.14 -1.12 -9.02
N SER A 21 -2.84 -0.60 -8.00
CA SER A 21 -4.29 -0.70 -7.92
C SER A 21 -4.96 0.03 -9.09
N ALA A 22 -4.50 1.23 -9.45
CA ALA A 22 -5.00 1.98 -10.59
C ALA A 22 -4.79 1.20 -11.92
N GLN A 23 -3.62 0.59 -12.11
CA GLN A 23 -3.34 -0.26 -13.26
C GLN A 23 -4.25 -1.48 -13.33
N ALA A 24 -4.51 -2.14 -12.20
CA ALA A 24 -5.43 -3.26 -12.14
C ALA A 24 -6.83 -2.83 -12.64
N TYR A 25 -7.37 -1.74 -12.11
CA TYR A 25 -8.69 -1.24 -12.54
C TYR A 25 -8.72 -0.76 -13.99
N ALA A 26 -7.61 -0.22 -14.52
CA ALA A 26 -7.51 0.13 -15.94
C ALA A 26 -7.72 -1.08 -16.86
N LEU A 27 -7.24 -2.27 -16.48
CA LEU A 27 -7.48 -3.50 -17.25
C LEU A 27 -8.97 -3.84 -17.39
N LEU A 28 -9.79 -3.51 -16.39
CA LEU A 28 -11.24 -3.74 -16.44
C LEU A 28 -11.98 -2.71 -17.31
N SER A 29 -11.32 -1.61 -17.67
CA SER A 29 -11.87 -0.60 -18.60
C SER A 29 -11.72 -1.00 -20.06
N GLU A 30 -10.84 -1.97 -20.37
CA GLU A 30 -10.66 -2.52 -21.72
C GLU A 30 -11.76 -3.56 -22.02
N GLN A 31 -12.48 -3.38 -23.12
CA GLN A 31 -13.49 -4.32 -23.59
C GLN A 31 -13.00 -5.11 -24.82
N PRO A 32 -13.32 -6.41 -24.92
CA PRO A 32 -14.08 -7.21 -23.95
C PRO A 32 -13.24 -7.61 -22.73
N VAL A 33 -13.86 -7.65 -21.55
CA VAL A 33 -13.21 -8.23 -20.35
C VAL A 33 -13.16 -9.74 -20.53
N THR A 34 -11.96 -10.29 -20.70
CA THR A 34 -11.73 -11.72 -20.89
C THR A 34 -11.23 -12.38 -19.59
N THR A 35 -11.21 -13.71 -19.56
CA THR A 35 -10.56 -14.48 -18.49
C THR A 35 -9.09 -14.06 -18.30
N GLN A 36 -8.38 -13.74 -19.38
CA GLN A 36 -7.00 -13.26 -19.32
C GLN A 36 -6.90 -11.87 -18.69
N THR A 37 -7.86 -10.98 -18.98
CA THR A 37 -7.98 -9.66 -18.34
C THR A 37 -8.17 -9.81 -16.83
N LEU A 38 -9.05 -10.74 -16.41
CA LEU A 38 -9.31 -11.02 -14.98
C LEU A 38 -8.10 -11.66 -14.28
N GLN A 39 -7.35 -12.52 -14.95
CA GLN A 39 -6.11 -13.10 -14.41
C GLN A 39 -5.06 -12.02 -14.16
N ARG A 40 -4.80 -11.15 -15.15
CA ARG A 40 -3.88 -10.02 -15.00
C ARG A 40 -4.33 -9.04 -13.92
N PHE A 41 -5.63 -8.75 -13.85
CA PHE A 41 -6.21 -7.94 -12.77
C PHE A 41 -5.86 -8.53 -11.40
N SER A 42 -6.12 -9.82 -11.20
CA SER A 42 -5.86 -10.51 -9.93
C SER A 42 -4.37 -10.49 -9.54
N GLU A 43 -3.48 -10.71 -10.52
CA GLU A 43 -2.03 -10.65 -10.32
C GLU A 43 -1.56 -9.26 -9.87
N ILE A 44 -1.97 -8.21 -10.57
CA ILE A 44 -1.60 -6.83 -10.23
C ILE A 44 -2.21 -6.45 -8.88
N LYS A 45 -3.46 -6.85 -8.61
CA LYS A 45 -4.11 -6.54 -7.34
C LYS A 45 -3.40 -7.21 -6.16
N LYS A 46 -2.95 -8.45 -6.31
CA LYS A 46 -2.14 -9.15 -5.30
C LYS A 46 -0.84 -8.41 -5.00
N GLN A 47 -0.19 -7.83 -6.01
CA GLN A 47 1.02 -7.02 -5.82
C GLN A 47 0.72 -5.72 -5.07
N ALA A 48 -0.36 -5.02 -5.43
CA ALA A 48 -0.81 -3.82 -4.72
C ALA A 48 -1.07 -4.12 -3.24
N ASP A 49 -1.79 -5.22 -2.95
CA ASP A 49 -2.15 -5.62 -1.59
C ASP A 49 -0.92 -6.00 -0.74
N GLU A 50 0.10 -6.62 -1.34
CA GLU A 50 1.38 -6.88 -0.68
C GLU A 50 2.09 -5.57 -0.32
N LYS A 51 2.17 -4.62 -1.25
CA LYS A 51 2.78 -3.30 -1.00
C LYS A 51 2.03 -2.54 0.09
N TYR A 52 0.70 -2.56 0.09
CA TYR A 52 -0.09 -1.99 1.18
C TYR A 52 0.17 -2.65 2.53
N ARG A 53 0.30 -3.99 2.58
CA ARG A 53 0.65 -4.70 3.81
C ARG A 53 2.02 -4.27 4.33
N GLN A 54 3.02 -4.17 3.45
CA GLN A 54 4.36 -3.70 3.82
C GLN A 54 4.32 -2.24 4.30
N ALA A 55 3.63 -1.35 3.59
CA ALA A 55 3.49 0.06 3.95
C ALA A 55 2.86 0.21 5.34
N ARG A 56 1.77 -0.52 5.61
CA ARG A 56 1.08 -0.54 6.91
C ARG A 56 1.98 -1.06 8.04
N GLN A 57 2.71 -2.15 7.81
CA GLN A 57 3.64 -2.68 8.82
C GLN A 57 4.75 -1.67 9.15
N GLN A 58 5.32 -0.99 8.15
CA GLN A 58 6.33 0.04 8.38
C GLN A 58 5.77 1.26 9.10
N TRP A 59 4.55 1.68 8.75
CA TRP A 59 3.86 2.76 9.44
C TRP A 59 3.60 2.43 10.92
N LEU A 60 3.06 1.24 11.22
CA LEU A 60 2.81 0.78 12.59
C LEU A 60 4.12 0.72 13.41
N ARG A 61 5.18 0.15 12.84
CA ARG A 61 6.52 0.10 13.48
C ARG A 61 7.10 1.47 13.78
N THR A 62 6.73 2.48 12.99
CA THR A 62 7.17 3.86 13.19
C THR A 62 6.32 4.53 14.26
N ARG A 63 4.98 4.36 14.19
CA ARG A 63 4.03 4.88 15.17
C ARG A 63 4.32 4.39 16.58
N ASP A 64 4.57 3.10 16.77
CA ASP A 64 4.86 2.50 18.08
C ASP A 64 6.22 2.94 18.66
N LYS A 65 7.10 3.53 17.84
CA LYS A 65 8.38 4.12 18.28
C LYS A 65 8.30 5.62 18.58
N THR A 66 7.14 6.24 18.36
CA THR A 66 6.87 7.63 18.72
C THR A 66 6.35 7.64 20.16
N PRO A 67 7.06 8.23 21.14
CA PRO A 67 6.54 8.37 22.49
C PRO A 67 5.53 9.53 22.54
N GLU A 68 4.44 9.42 21.78
CA GLU A 68 3.30 10.35 21.85
C GLU A 68 2.01 9.59 22.24
N ARG A 69 2.17 8.65 23.17
CA ARG A 69 1.09 8.15 24.03
C ARG A 69 1.47 8.30 25.50
N MET A 70 2.04 9.45 25.85
CA MET A 70 2.02 9.95 27.23
C MET A 70 1.15 11.20 27.26
N SER A 71 -0.04 11.05 27.84
CA SER A 71 -0.98 12.11 28.25
C SER A 71 -1.79 12.83 27.17
N MET A 72 -3.02 12.36 26.95
CA MET A 72 -4.22 13.20 27.11
C MET A 72 -5.48 12.33 27.09
N ALA A 73 -5.92 11.94 28.28
CA ALA A 73 -7.31 11.74 28.64
C ALA A 73 -7.37 12.04 30.15
N ASP A 74 -8.06 13.13 30.48
CA ASP A 74 -8.36 13.60 31.85
C ASP A 74 -8.97 12.52 32.75
#